data_AF-A0AAW9BXB8-F1
#
_entry.id   AF-A0AAW9BXB8-F1
#
_cell.length_a   1.000
_cell.length_b   1.000
_cell.length_c   1.000
_cell.angle_alpha   90.00
_cell.angle_beta   90.00
_cell.angle_gamma   90.00
#
_symmetry.space_group_name_H-M   'P 1'
#
loop_
_entity.id
_entity.type
_entity.pdbx_description
1 polymer ?
#
loop_
_entity_poly.entity_id
_entity_poly.type
_entity_poly.pdbx_seq_one_letter_code
_entity_poly.pdbx_strand_id
1 'polypeptide(L)'
;QSALGDKNSPYRDYYIWKDPVEGAEPNNWQSKFGGNAWELDDATGQYYLHLFAKEQADLNWENPVVREEVKEVISFWADKGVDGFRLDVINLISKQQDFPSDDIGDGRRFYTDGPRVHEYLQEISEAVFQKYGSVTVGEMSSTTLEHCQQYSSLDGKELSMVFNFNHLKVDYPNGEKWTKA
;
A
#
# COMPACT_ATOMS: atom_id res chain seq x y z
N GLN A 1 -16.80 0.73 -15.65
CA GLN A 1 -16.45 -0.63 -16.13
C GLN A 1 -15.72 -1.34 -15.00
N SER A 2 -15.75 -2.68 -14.92
CA SER A 2 -15.15 -3.46 -13.81
C SER A 2 -13.74 -3.94 -14.18
N ALA A 3 -12.81 -3.99 -13.24
CA ALA A 3 -11.50 -4.66 -13.42
C ALA A 3 -11.58 -6.19 -13.24
N LEU A 4 -12.63 -6.66 -12.56
CA LEU A 4 -12.90 -8.07 -12.27
C LEU A 4 -13.70 -8.70 -13.43
N GLY A 5 -13.39 -9.95 -13.77
CA GLY A 5 -14.12 -10.74 -14.77
C GLY A 5 -13.72 -10.53 -16.23
N ASP A 6 -12.90 -9.51 -16.56
CA ASP A 6 -12.41 -9.26 -17.92
C ASP A 6 -10.96 -8.79 -17.93
N LYS A 7 -10.07 -9.58 -18.54
CA LYS A 7 -8.64 -9.26 -18.69
C LYS A 7 -8.40 -8.08 -19.63
N ASN A 8 -9.34 -7.74 -20.51
CA ASN A 8 -9.21 -6.64 -21.47
C ASN A 8 -9.83 -5.33 -20.97
N SER A 9 -10.34 -5.30 -19.74
CA SER A 9 -10.88 -4.08 -19.15
C SER A 9 -9.81 -2.99 -19.11
N PRO A 10 -10.12 -1.73 -19.47
CA PRO A 10 -9.16 -0.64 -19.36
C PRO A 10 -8.76 -0.36 -17.90
N TYR A 11 -9.54 -0.83 -16.93
CA TYR A 11 -9.23 -0.74 -15.50
C TYR A 11 -8.50 -1.98 -14.97
N ARG A 12 -8.15 -2.96 -15.80
CA ARG A 12 -7.52 -4.22 -15.34
C ARG A 12 -6.23 -3.93 -14.56
N ASP A 13 -5.37 -3.09 -15.12
CA ASP A 13 -4.05 -2.75 -14.57
C ASP A 13 -4.11 -1.69 -13.46
N TYR A 14 -5.30 -1.32 -12.99
CA TYR A 14 -5.46 -0.49 -11.79
C TYR A 14 -5.19 -1.30 -10.53
N TYR A 15 -5.30 -2.63 -10.62
CA TYR A 15 -5.10 -3.55 -9.52
C TYR A 15 -3.98 -4.53 -9.85
N ILE A 16 -3.51 -5.26 -8.84
CA ILE A 16 -2.41 -6.21 -8.98
C ILE A 16 -2.99 -7.60 -9.24
N TRP A 17 -2.76 -8.11 -10.46
CA TRP A 17 -3.19 -9.43 -10.88
C TRP A 17 -2.00 -10.37 -11.14
N LYS A 18 -2.14 -11.64 -10.80
CA LYS A 18 -1.15 -12.68 -11.07
C LYS A 18 -1.82 -13.99 -11.48
N ASP A 19 -1.15 -14.74 -12.33
CA ASP A 19 -1.55 -16.10 -12.68
C ASP A 19 -1.29 -17.05 -11.50
N PRO A 20 -2.05 -18.15 -11.38
CA PRO A 20 -1.76 -19.22 -10.43
C PRO A 20 -0.34 -19.78 -10.64
N VAL A 21 0.31 -20.16 -9.54
CA VAL A 21 1.58 -20.89 -9.56
C VAL A 21 1.30 -22.32 -9.09
N GLU A 22 1.59 -23.31 -9.94
CA GLU A 22 1.30 -24.73 -9.67
C GLU A 22 -0.17 -25.02 -9.29
N GLY A 23 -1.11 -24.22 -9.81
CA GLY A 23 -2.54 -24.36 -9.54
C GLY A 23 -3.00 -23.77 -8.20
N ALA A 24 -2.12 -23.06 -7.49
CA ALA A 24 -2.38 -22.38 -6.23
C ALA A 24 -2.12 -20.88 -6.34
N GLU A 25 -2.24 -20.17 -5.20
CA GLU A 25 -1.99 -18.74 -5.11
C GLU A 25 -0.57 -18.36 -5.56
N PRO A 26 -0.36 -17.14 -6.08
CA PRO A 26 0.93 -16.70 -6.63
C PRO A 26 2.11 -16.79 -5.67
N ASN A 27 1.86 -16.59 -4.37
CA ASN A 27 2.83 -16.77 -3.29
C ASN A 27 2.11 -17.01 -1.95
N ASN A 28 2.89 -17.10 -0.87
CA ASN A 28 2.40 -17.41 0.48
C ASN A 28 2.13 -16.18 1.37
N TRP A 29 1.99 -14.97 0.80
CA TRP A 29 1.70 -13.77 1.58
C TRP A 29 0.35 -13.88 2.29
N GLN A 30 0.27 -13.36 3.51
CA GLN A 30 -0.95 -13.42 4.31
C GLN A 30 -1.64 -12.05 4.39
N SER A 31 -2.96 -12.08 4.36
CA SER A 31 -3.78 -10.88 4.64
C SER A 31 -3.69 -10.52 6.12
N LYS A 32 -3.76 -9.22 6.42
CA LYS A 32 -3.77 -8.72 7.81
C LYS A 32 -5.05 -9.12 8.54
N PHE A 33 -6.09 -9.52 7.81
CA PHE A 33 -7.35 -10.04 8.37
C PHE A 33 -7.45 -11.57 8.31
N GLY A 34 -6.34 -12.25 7.99
CA GLY A 34 -6.23 -13.70 7.97
C GLY A 34 -6.51 -14.32 6.60
N GLY A 35 -5.97 -15.51 6.38
CA GLY A 35 -5.99 -16.19 5.09
C GLY A 35 -4.88 -15.69 4.14
N ASN A 36 -4.91 -16.21 2.92
CA ASN A 36 -4.01 -15.78 1.85
C ASN A 36 -4.33 -14.33 1.44
N ALA A 37 -3.32 -13.55 1.02
CA ALA A 37 -3.48 -12.20 0.49
C ALA A 37 -3.96 -12.17 -0.97
N TRP A 38 -4.17 -13.34 -1.59
CA TRP A 38 -4.59 -13.49 -2.97
C TRP A 38 -5.97 -14.13 -3.05
N GLU A 39 -6.87 -13.49 -3.80
CA GLU A 39 -8.22 -14.01 -4.04
C GLU A 39 -8.40 -14.31 -5.53
N LEU A 40 -8.96 -15.49 -5.83
CA LEU A 40 -9.19 -15.95 -7.20
C LEU A 40 -10.40 -15.24 -7.82
N ASP A 41 -10.23 -14.71 -9.02
CA ASP A 41 -11.32 -14.34 -9.92
C ASP A 41 -11.58 -15.50 -10.89
N ASP A 42 -12.58 -16.33 -10.57
CA ASP A 42 -12.93 -17.54 -11.34
C ASP A 42 -13.16 -17.26 -12.83
N ALA A 43 -13.67 -16.08 -13.17
CA ALA A 43 -13.96 -15.71 -14.56
C ALA A 43 -12.70 -15.48 -15.40
N THR A 44 -11.61 -15.03 -14.78
CA THR A 44 -10.33 -14.78 -15.48
C THR A 44 -9.26 -15.82 -15.15
N GLY A 45 -9.46 -16.64 -14.12
CA GLY A 45 -8.50 -17.61 -13.61
C GLY A 45 -7.23 -16.96 -13.05
N GLN A 46 -7.31 -15.68 -12.64
CA GLN A 46 -6.19 -14.94 -12.04
C GLN A 46 -6.54 -14.54 -10.62
N TYR A 47 -5.50 -14.40 -9.81
CA TYR A 47 -5.62 -13.89 -8.46
C TYR A 47 -5.40 -12.38 -8.44
N TYR A 48 -6.16 -11.66 -7.62
CA TYR A 48 -5.86 -10.27 -7.28
C TYR A 48 -5.32 -10.16 -5.85
N LEU A 49 -4.43 -9.19 -5.64
CA LEU A 49 -3.87 -8.92 -4.32
C LEU A 49 -4.87 -8.13 -3.46
N HIS A 50 -5.05 -8.58 -2.22
CA HIS A 50 -5.71 -7.84 -1.15
C HIS A 50 -4.90 -8.00 0.15
N LEU A 51 -4.22 -6.93 0.56
CA LEU A 51 -3.46 -6.93 1.81
C LEU A 51 -4.39 -6.95 3.04
N PHE A 52 -5.64 -6.52 2.89
CA PHE A 52 -6.66 -6.46 3.93
C PHE A 52 -7.85 -7.37 3.58
N ALA A 53 -9.09 -6.89 3.72
CA ALA A 53 -10.27 -7.65 3.35
C ALA A 53 -10.30 -7.93 1.84
N LYS A 54 -11.00 -8.99 1.42
CA LYS A 54 -11.12 -9.37 -0.01
C LYS A 54 -11.75 -8.26 -0.85
N GLU A 55 -12.60 -7.45 -0.24
CA GLU A 55 -13.26 -6.29 -0.85
C GLU A 55 -12.32 -5.08 -0.99
N GLN A 56 -11.14 -5.13 -0.38
CA GLN A 56 -10.11 -4.08 -0.41
C GLN A 56 -8.96 -4.50 -1.32
N ALA A 57 -9.23 -4.59 -2.63
CA ALA A 57 -8.22 -4.90 -3.63
C ALA A 57 -7.14 -3.80 -3.70
N ASP A 58 -5.88 -4.22 -3.70
CA ASP A 58 -4.74 -3.31 -3.71
C ASP A 58 -4.60 -2.63 -5.08
N LEU A 59 -4.50 -1.30 -5.06
CA LEU A 59 -4.14 -0.52 -6.24
C LEU A 59 -2.71 -0.82 -6.68
N ASN A 60 -2.50 -0.85 -8.00
CA ASN A 60 -1.21 -1.01 -8.62
C ASN A 60 -0.52 0.35 -8.79
N TRP A 61 0.32 0.71 -7.82
CA TRP A 61 1.05 1.97 -7.83
C TRP A 61 2.17 2.06 -8.88
N GLU A 62 2.59 0.94 -9.48
CA GLU A 62 3.52 0.98 -10.61
C GLU A 62 2.87 1.62 -11.85
N ASN A 63 1.54 1.54 -11.97
CA ASN A 63 0.79 2.15 -13.05
C ASN A 63 0.73 3.67 -12.86
N PRO A 64 1.35 4.48 -13.73
CA PRO A 64 1.32 5.93 -13.60
C PRO A 64 -0.09 6.50 -13.71
N VAL A 65 -1.00 5.87 -14.46
CA VAL A 65 -2.40 6.34 -14.57
C VAL A 65 -3.09 6.28 -13.21
N VAL A 66 -2.86 5.23 -12.42
CA VAL A 66 -3.40 5.12 -11.06
C VAL A 66 -2.86 6.24 -10.17
N ARG A 67 -1.56 6.54 -10.25
CA ARG A 67 -0.96 7.62 -9.45
C ARG A 67 -1.48 8.99 -9.85
N GLU A 68 -1.70 9.24 -11.14
CA GLU A 68 -2.34 10.47 -11.62
C GLU A 68 -3.77 10.61 -11.09
N GLU A 69 -4.60 9.56 -11.18
CA GLU A 69 -5.96 9.61 -10.62
C GLU A 69 -5.98 9.82 -9.11
N VAL A 70 -5.04 9.22 -8.37
CA VAL A 70 -4.87 9.48 -6.93
C VAL A 70 -4.56 10.97 -6.69
N LYS A 71 -3.66 11.58 -7.46
CA LYS A 71 -3.37 13.02 -7.37
C LYS A 71 -4.61 13.86 -7.68
N GLU A 72 -5.40 13.50 -8.67
CA GLU A 72 -6.66 14.18 -9.00
C GLU A 72 -7.67 14.12 -7.85
N VAL A 73 -7.83 12.96 -7.21
CA VAL A 73 -8.72 12.79 -6.05
C VAL A 73 -8.26 13.69 -4.89
N ILE A 74 -6.97 13.69 -4.56
CA ILE A 74 -6.43 14.53 -3.49
C ILE A 74 -6.60 16.02 -3.84
N SER A 75 -6.28 16.40 -5.07
CA SER A 75 -6.40 17.79 -5.55
C SER A 75 -7.84 18.28 -5.53
N PHE A 76 -8.80 17.44 -5.90
CA PHE A 76 -10.23 17.77 -5.84
C PHE A 76 -10.68 18.17 -4.43
N TRP A 77 -10.20 17.45 -3.40
CA TRP A 77 -10.51 17.78 -2.02
C TRP A 77 -9.76 19.02 -1.54
N ALA A 78 -8.49 19.17 -1.92
CA ALA A 78 -7.70 20.36 -1.61
C ALA A 78 -8.31 21.64 -2.22
N ASP A 79 -8.77 21.58 -3.48
CA ASP A 79 -9.47 22.66 -4.18
C ASP A 79 -10.79 23.06 -3.49
N LYS A 80 -11.38 22.15 -2.71
CA LYS A 80 -12.57 22.41 -1.88
C LYS A 80 -12.25 23.01 -0.51
N GLY A 81 -10.97 23.23 -0.20
CA GLY A 81 -10.51 23.82 1.05
C GLY A 81 -10.20 22.81 2.16
N VAL A 82 -9.90 21.55 1.83
CA VAL A 82 -9.34 20.61 2.82
C VAL A 82 -7.87 20.95 3.07
N ASP A 83 -7.52 21.24 4.33
CA ASP A 83 -6.18 21.72 4.71
C ASP A 83 -5.13 20.61 4.89
N GLY A 84 -5.54 19.34 4.90
CA GLY A 84 -4.61 18.26 5.19
C GLY A 84 -5.18 16.85 5.02
N PHE A 85 -4.28 15.88 4.97
CA PHE A 85 -4.60 14.48 4.71
C PHE A 85 -3.94 13.55 5.73
N ARG A 86 -4.74 12.67 6.31
CA ARG A 86 -4.24 11.50 7.02
C ARG A 86 -4.24 10.32 6.04
N LEU A 87 -3.06 9.82 5.72
CA LEU A 87 -2.84 8.79 4.70
C LEU A 87 -2.80 7.41 5.37
N ASP A 88 -3.81 6.60 5.11
CA ASP A 88 -3.98 5.25 5.67
C ASP A 88 -2.94 4.28 5.09
N VAL A 89 -2.26 3.53 5.97
CA VAL A 89 -1.27 2.49 5.64
C VAL A 89 -0.35 2.81 4.45
N ILE A 90 0.04 4.08 4.34
CA ILE A 90 0.63 4.64 3.12
C ILE A 90 1.99 4.02 2.79
N ASN A 91 2.66 3.45 3.80
CA ASN A 91 3.91 2.76 3.59
C ASN A 91 3.80 1.39 2.92
N LEU A 92 2.58 0.94 2.59
CA LEU A 92 2.34 -0.35 1.93
C LEU A 92 2.15 -0.23 0.42
N ILE A 93 2.19 0.98 -0.16
CA ILE A 93 1.80 1.23 -1.56
C ILE A 93 2.79 0.66 -2.58
N SER A 94 4.08 0.54 -2.23
CA SER A 94 5.11 -0.01 -3.11
C SER A 94 5.34 -1.49 -2.80
N LYS A 95 5.21 -2.35 -3.82
CA LYS A 95 5.42 -3.81 -3.71
C LYS A 95 6.70 -4.20 -4.44
N GLN A 96 7.41 -5.21 -3.96
CA GLN A 96 8.47 -5.87 -4.71
C GLN A 96 7.86 -6.64 -5.90
N GLN A 97 8.33 -6.36 -7.12
CA GLN A 97 7.61 -6.70 -8.35
C GLN A 97 7.79 -8.15 -8.84
N ASP A 98 8.73 -8.89 -8.26
CA ASP A 98 8.91 -10.33 -8.45
C ASP A 98 8.02 -11.17 -7.52
N PHE A 99 7.33 -10.53 -6.56
CA PHE A 99 6.36 -11.16 -5.64
C PHE A 99 6.84 -12.48 -4.99
N PRO A 100 8.04 -12.51 -4.38
CA PRO A 100 8.61 -13.73 -3.81
C PRO A 100 7.79 -14.23 -2.62
N SER A 101 7.78 -15.55 -2.41
CA SER A 101 7.30 -16.13 -1.15
C SER A 101 8.17 -15.72 0.05
N ASP A 102 7.55 -15.65 1.21
CA ASP A 102 8.15 -15.34 2.50
C ASP A 102 8.20 -16.59 3.38
N ASP A 103 9.36 -17.25 3.46
CA ASP A 103 9.52 -18.47 4.27
C ASP A 103 9.81 -18.21 5.76
N ILE A 104 9.96 -16.95 6.17
CA ILE A 104 10.32 -16.56 7.55
C ILE A 104 9.36 -15.53 8.16
N GLY A 105 8.22 -15.29 7.53
CA GLY A 105 7.29 -14.22 7.84
C GLY A 105 5.98 -14.38 7.05
N ASP A 106 5.27 -13.27 6.85
CA ASP A 106 3.94 -13.25 6.26
C ASP A 106 3.87 -12.46 4.94
N GLY A 107 5.02 -12.12 4.36
CA GLY A 107 5.15 -11.32 3.15
C GLY A 107 5.42 -9.85 3.41
N ARG A 108 5.25 -9.35 4.63
CA ARG A 108 5.28 -7.90 4.91
C ARG A 108 6.55 -7.19 4.50
N ARG A 109 7.71 -7.85 4.56
CA ARG A 109 9.00 -7.27 4.14
C ARG A 109 9.09 -6.95 2.65
N PHE A 110 8.18 -7.46 1.83
CA PHE A 110 8.17 -7.24 0.39
C PHE A 110 7.26 -6.10 -0.05
N TYR A 111 6.47 -5.52 0.85
CA TYR A 111 5.59 -4.39 0.52
C TYR A 111 5.56 -3.29 1.60
N THR A 112 6.07 -3.56 2.80
CA THR A 112 6.21 -2.55 3.84
C THR A 112 7.48 -1.76 3.60
N ASP A 113 7.34 -0.44 3.48
CA ASP A 113 8.44 0.47 3.11
C ASP A 113 9.10 0.02 1.80
N GLY A 114 8.28 -0.36 0.82
CA GLY A 114 8.72 -0.98 -0.43
C GLY A 114 9.64 -0.11 -1.29
N PRO A 115 10.24 -0.69 -2.35
CA PRO A 115 11.40 -0.12 -3.04
C PRO A 115 11.19 1.26 -3.65
N ARG A 116 9.94 1.64 -3.96
CA ARG A 116 9.56 2.91 -4.60
C ARG A 116 8.62 3.75 -3.73
N VAL A 117 8.43 3.41 -2.45
CA VAL A 117 7.48 4.11 -1.57
C VAL A 117 7.81 5.60 -1.44
N HIS A 118 9.09 5.92 -1.20
CA HIS A 118 9.58 7.28 -1.07
C HIS A 118 9.48 8.05 -2.39
N GLU A 119 9.79 7.39 -3.52
CA GLU A 119 9.61 7.97 -4.87
C GLU A 119 8.15 8.39 -5.10
N TYR A 120 7.19 7.51 -4.81
CA TYR A 120 5.76 7.80 -4.99
C TYR A 120 5.25 8.90 -4.06
N LEU A 121 5.73 8.95 -2.82
CA LEU A 121 5.36 10.00 -1.89
C LEU A 121 5.91 11.36 -2.31
N GLN A 122 7.16 11.42 -2.80
CA GLN A 122 7.75 12.65 -3.33
C GLN A 122 7.00 13.13 -4.57
N GLU A 123 6.64 12.21 -5.47
CA GLU A 123 5.85 12.49 -6.67
C GLU A 123 4.48 13.13 -6.34
N ILE A 124 3.77 12.61 -5.35
CA ILE A 124 2.48 13.17 -4.90
C ILE A 124 2.69 14.48 -4.12
N SER A 125 3.71 14.55 -3.28
CA SER A 125 4.00 15.73 -2.46
C SER A 125 4.29 16.96 -3.32
N GLU A 126 5.15 16.81 -4.33
CA GLU A 126 5.47 17.87 -5.28
C GLU A 126 4.23 18.30 -6.08
N ALA A 127 3.45 17.35 -6.59
CA ALA A 127 2.28 17.64 -7.41
C ALA A 127 1.11 18.26 -6.65
N VAL A 128 0.94 17.88 -5.37
CA VAL A 128 -0.27 18.19 -4.59
C VAL A 128 0.06 18.81 -3.24
N PHE A 129 0.67 18.07 -2.31
CA PHE A 129 0.76 18.52 -0.91
C PHE A 129 1.49 19.85 -0.74
N GLN A 130 2.63 20.03 -1.42
CA GLN A 130 3.40 21.28 -1.39
C GLN A 130 2.68 22.41 -2.11
N LYS A 131 2.02 22.11 -3.25
CA LYS A 131 1.24 23.09 -4.02
C LYS A 131 0.13 23.72 -3.18
N TYR A 132 -0.54 22.93 -2.35
CA TYR A 132 -1.64 23.39 -1.51
C TYR A 132 -1.22 23.77 -0.08
N GLY A 133 0.05 23.57 0.29
CA GLY A 133 0.53 23.80 1.66
C GLY A 133 -0.16 22.89 2.69
N SER A 134 -0.52 21.66 2.29
CA SER A 134 -1.29 20.74 3.11
C SER A 134 -0.49 20.18 4.28
N VAL A 135 -1.14 19.98 5.44
CA VAL A 135 -0.58 19.17 6.53
C VAL A 135 -0.82 17.70 6.23
N THR A 136 0.23 16.88 6.21
CA THR A 136 0.11 15.44 5.91
C THR A 136 0.62 14.57 7.05
N VAL A 137 -0.16 13.55 7.38
CA VAL A 137 0.13 12.58 8.44
C VAL A 137 0.02 11.18 7.85
N GLY A 138 1.15 10.46 7.77
CA GLY A 138 1.14 9.06 7.34
C GLY A 138 0.91 8.10 8.50
N GLU A 139 -0.02 7.16 8.36
CA GLU A 139 -0.09 6.00 9.24
C GLU A 139 0.81 4.88 8.72
N MET A 140 1.75 4.43 9.56
CA MET A 140 2.71 3.39 9.19
C MET A 140 2.41 2.10 9.96
N SER A 141 1.92 1.07 9.29
CA SER A 141 1.45 -0.17 9.95
C SER A 141 2.58 -0.91 10.72
N SER A 142 3.73 -1.02 10.07
CA SER A 142 5.02 -1.52 10.56
C SER A 142 6.09 -0.68 9.86
N THR A 143 7.06 -0.15 10.58
CA THR A 143 8.11 0.71 10.00
C THR A 143 9.31 0.73 10.93
N THR A 144 10.48 1.04 10.41
CA THR A 144 11.66 1.36 11.22
C THR A 144 11.65 2.84 11.61
N LEU A 145 12.45 3.20 12.62
CA LEU A 145 12.65 4.61 12.97
C LEU A 145 13.34 5.39 11.85
N GLU A 146 14.25 4.73 11.13
CA GLU A 146 14.94 5.31 9.97
C GLU A 146 13.95 5.69 8.86
N HIS A 147 13.03 4.81 8.50
CA HIS A 147 11.97 5.13 7.55
C HIS A 147 11.07 6.26 8.06
N CYS A 148 10.70 6.28 9.35
CA CYS A 148 9.95 7.42 9.92
C CYS A 148 10.69 8.75 9.72
N GLN A 149 12.01 8.79 9.93
CA GLN A 149 12.81 9.99 9.75
C GLN A 149 12.87 10.44 8.28
N GLN A 150 12.87 9.50 7.34
CA GLN A 150 12.81 9.78 5.91
C GLN A 150 11.42 10.32 5.52
N TYR A 151 10.34 9.63 5.93
CA TYR A 151 8.97 10.04 5.63
C TYR A 151 8.63 11.45 6.13
N SER A 152 9.11 11.83 7.32
CA SER A 152 8.88 13.14 7.93
C SER A 152 10.14 13.99 8.02
N SER A 153 10.98 13.95 6.97
CA SER A 153 12.18 14.77 6.90
C SER A 153 11.83 16.27 6.92
N LEU A 154 12.70 17.08 7.52
CA LEU A 154 12.51 18.53 7.62
C LEU A 154 12.62 19.27 6.28
N ASP A 155 13.05 18.59 5.21
CA ASP A 155 13.06 19.17 3.86
C ASP A 155 11.67 19.16 3.20
N GLY A 156 10.67 18.55 3.84
CA GLY A 156 9.26 18.62 3.44
C GLY A 156 8.94 17.89 2.14
N LYS A 157 9.84 17.02 1.66
CA LYS A 157 9.69 16.35 0.36
C LYS A 157 8.62 15.27 0.32
N GLU A 158 8.27 14.70 1.48
CA GLU A 158 7.31 13.60 1.58
C GLU A 158 6.12 14.02 2.44
N LEU A 159 6.14 13.71 3.73
CA LEU A 159 5.04 13.95 4.67
C LEU A 159 5.44 14.95 5.76
N SER A 160 4.46 15.65 6.35
CA SER A 160 4.74 16.55 7.47
C SER A 160 5.08 15.77 8.75
N MET A 161 4.42 14.63 8.99
CA MET A 161 4.65 13.77 10.15
C MET A 161 4.11 12.35 9.92
N VAL A 162 4.42 11.43 10.85
CA VAL A 162 3.97 10.04 10.81
C VAL A 162 3.47 9.54 12.16
N PHE A 163 2.47 8.66 12.14
CA PHE A 163 2.16 7.77 13.26
C PHE A 163 2.97 6.49 13.13
N ASN A 164 3.77 6.17 14.15
CA ASN A 164 4.39 4.86 14.31
C ASN A 164 3.77 4.13 15.50
N PHE A 165 3.72 2.80 15.42
CA PHE A 165 3.11 1.97 16.46
C PHE A 165 4.13 1.33 17.41
N ASN A 166 5.42 1.65 17.32
CA ASN A 166 6.47 0.96 18.10
C ASN A 166 6.20 0.99 19.62
N HIS A 167 5.72 2.13 20.12
CA HIS A 167 5.39 2.32 21.52
C HIS A 167 4.11 1.59 21.98
N LEU A 168 3.24 1.18 21.05
CA LEU A 168 2.01 0.41 21.32
C LEU A 168 2.21 -1.12 21.17
N LYS A 169 3.46 -1.55 20.92
CA LYS A 169 3.84 -2.97 20.75
C LYS A 169 4.74 -3.48 21.88
N VAL A 170 4.97 -2.66 22.91
CA VAL A 170 5.91 -2.95 24.01
C VAL A 170 5.46 -4.08 24.93
N ASP A 171 4.17 -4.39 24.91
CA ASP A 171 3.50 -5.44 25.69
C ASP A 171 3.23 -6.70 24.87
N TYR A 172 3.65 -6.73 23.60
CA TYR A 172 3.42 -7.89 22.74
C TYR A 172 4.42 -9.00 23.03
N PRO A 173 3.97 -10.25 23.21
CA PRO A 173 4.87 -11.40 23.28
C PRO A 173 5.81 -11.39 22.07
N ASN A 174 7.12 -11.31 22.31
CA ASN A 174 8.16 -11.23 21.29
C ASN A 174 8.05 -10.03 20.31
N GLY A 175 7.28 -8.97 20.66
CA GLY A 175 7.09 -7.81 19.80
C GLY A 175 6.14 -8.02 18.60
N GLU A 176 5.43 -9.14 18.55
CA GLU A 176 4.56 -9.50 17.43
C GLU A 176 3.13 -8.96 17.60
N LYS A 177 2.69 -8.10 16.67
CA LYS A 177 1.32 -7.53 16.67
C LYS A 177 0.21 -8.56 16.49
N TRP A 178 0.52 -9.65 15.80
CA TRP A 178 -0.45 -10.65 15.39
C TRP A 178 0.09 -12.02 15.79
N THR A 179 -0.21 -12.46 17.01
CA THR A 179 0.03 -13.83 17.43
C THR A 179 -1.21 -14.67 17.10
N LYS A 180 -1.00 -15.88 16.57
CA LYS A 180 -2.10 -16.86 16.49
C LYS A 180 -2.50 -17.23 17.92
N ALA A 181 -3.80 -17.17 18.21
CA ALA A 181 -4.36 -17.62 19.48
C ALA A 181 -4.15 -19.13 19.68
#